data_AF-A0A3S9NVN5-F1
#
_entry.id   AF-A0A3S9NVN5-F1
#
_cell.length_a   1.000
_cell.length_b   1.000
_cell.length_c   1.000
_cell.angle_alpha   90.00
_cell.angle_beta   90.00
_cell.angle_gamma   90.00
#
_symmetry.space_group_name_H-M   'P 1'
#
loop_
_entity.id
_entity.type
_entity.pdbx_description
1 polymer ?
#
loop_
_entity_poly.entity_id
_entity_poly.type
_entity_poly.pdbx_seq_one_letter_code
_entity_poly.pdbx_strand_id
1 'polypeptide(L)'
;MFRKFLSYIFIFFIVFASYQCARKGTPTGGPKDETPPTLIRAEPDNMTTNFKSAKIRLYFDELVKLQDVQEQLIVSPPLKYPPLLSPQGGANKFVEITIKDTLLENTTYTLNFGQSIVDNNEGNPNSFLTYVFSTGDYIDSLELAGVVKDAFNKEADDFISVMLYKIDSSYTDSTLYQKPPNYITNTLDSTVIFRLKNLKEGKYALFAIKDEAKDNIFNQKTDKIGFTKDTINLPTDSIYLLTLFKEIPDYGAAVPSMAAKNKISFGYYGEGQDLRIDLISAIPDTVRTTVLKEFDKDTLNFWFTPFEMDSLVFTITNDALKVIDTFTVKKRKIGVDSLRLTPNKKGNLDFGESFSIAVNTPIMVLDTSKIKMISKDSTTVAYSTKLDSIANKVDFDFSVEPNENYKIELLPGAIQDFFEETNDTINYNLNTKSLADFGNLSLNVNGTNINYPLIVQLTNEKGQTEREIYATGPQVFEFNNIDPGNYLVRIIFDENENKQWDTGNYLKNIQPEKVSYYPGPIEMRANWEKIETFNLLD
;
A
#
# COMPACT_ATOMS: atom_id res chain seq x y z
N MET A 1 12.35 -88.74 13.10
CA MET A 1 11.90 -87.54 12.37
C MET A 1 11.60 -86.34 13.28
N PHE A 2 10.96 -86.53 14.44
CA PHE A 2 10.54 -85.44 15.33
C PHE A 2 11.67 -84.50 15.83
N ARG A 3 12.85 -85.02 16.18
CA ARG A 3 14.02 -84.21 16.59
C ARG A 3 14.55 -83.28 15.50
N LYS A 4 14.54 -83.71 14.24
CA LYS A 4 15.01 -82.88 13.11
C LYS A 4 14.02 -81.74 12.82
N PHE A 5 12.72 -82.00 12.96
CA PHE A 5 11.67 -81.00 12.81
C PHE A 5 11.76 -79.91 13.90
N LEU A 6 11.98 -80.30 15.16
CA LEU A 6 12.23 -79.36 16.27
C LEU A 6 13.50 -78.53 16.08
N SER A 7 14.59 -79.10 15.56
CA SER A 7 15.79 -78.32 15.20
C SER A 7 15.53 -77.31 14.09
N TYR A 8 14.75 -77.65 13.07
CA TYR A 8 14.40 -76.69 12.01
C TYR A 8 13.50 -75.57 12.51
N ILE A 9 12.56 -75.87 13.41
CA ILE A 9 11.74 -74.84 14.07
C ILE A 9 12.61 -73.93 14.94
N PHE A 10 13.55 -74.49 15.69
CA PHE A 10 14.46 -73.71 16.54
C PHE A 10 15.38 -72.80 15.71
N ILE A 11 15.89 -73.30 14.58
CA ILE A 11 16.68 -72.50 13.63
C ILE A 11 15.81 -71.41 12.98
N PHE A 12 14.56 -71.72 12.63
CA PHE A 12 13.61 -70.73 12.09
C PHE A 12 13.32 -69.60 13.09
N PHE A 13 13.16 -69.92 14.37
CA PHE A 13 13.00 -68.91 15.43
C PHE A 13 14.27 -68.09 15.67
N ILE A 14 15.47 -68.68 15.55
CA ILE A 14 16.74 -67.94 15.65
C ILE A 14 16.93 -66.95 14.48
N VAL A 15 16.54 -67.35 13.26
CA VAL A 15 16.58 -66.45 12.09
C VAL A 15 15.59 -65.29 12.23
N PHE A 16 14.42 -65.53 12.81
CA PHE A 16 13.45 -64.46 13.10
C PHE A 16 13.90 -63.55 14.25
N ALA A 17 14.53 -64.10 15.30
CA ALA A 17 15.03 -63.33 16.44
C ALA A 17 16.23 -62.43 16.09
N SER A 18 17.01 -62.78 15.05
CA SER A 18 18.14 -61.97 14.57
C SER A 18 17.74 -60.83 13.63
N TYR A 19 16.46 -60.72 13.24
CA TYR A 19 15.92 -59.63 12.42
C TYR A 19 15.58 -58.34 13.20
N GLN A 20 15.85 -58.30 14.52
CA GLN A 20 15.59 -57.13 15.38
C GLN A 20 16.85 -56.37 15.84
N CYS A 21 17.99 -56.51 15.17
CA CYS A 21 19.13 -55.63 15.42
C CYS A 21 19.09 -54.35 14.57
N ALA A 22 18.88 -53.23 15.28
CA ALA A 22 19.25 -51.85 14.94
C ALA A 22 18.53 -51.16 13.76
N ARG A 23 17.32 -50.66 14.01
CA ARG A 23 16.90 -49.40 13.37
C ARG A 23 17.71 -48.26 13.98
N LYS A 24 18.52 -47.56 13.19
CA LYS A 24 19.03 -46.22 13.54
C LYS A 24 17.81 -45.30 13.67
N GLY A 25 17.26 -45.16 14.87
CA GLY A 25 16.36 -44.06 15.17
C GLY A 25 17.14 -42.76 15.00
N THR A 26 16.56 -41.77 14.35
CA THR A 26 17.07 -40.40 14.46
C THR A 26 17.02 -40.03 15.95
N PRO A 27 18.08 -39.46 16.54
CA PRO A 27 17.98 -38.96 17.91
C PRO A 27 16.77 -38.02 17.95
N THR A 28 15.79 -38.33 18.81
CA THR A 28 14.75 -37.36 19.15
C THR A 28 15.50 -36.23 19.83
N GLY A 29 15.54 -35.06 19.19
CA GLY A 29 16.15 -33.87 19.76
C GLY A 29 15.60 -33.59 21.15
N GLY A 30 16.35 -32.82 21.94
CA GLY A 30 15.83 -32.29 23.20
C GLY A 30 14.57 -31.45 22.97
N PRO A 31 13.87 -31.05 24.06
CA PRO A 31 12.84 -30.02 23.94
C PRO A 31 13.42 -28.80 23.23
N LYS A 32 12.62 -28.17 22.38
CA LYS A 32 12.99 -26.94 21.67
C LYS A 32 13.37 -25.88 22.71
N ASP A 33 14.48 -25.19 22.49
CA ASP A 33 14.83 -24.02 23.29
C ASP A 33 13.93 -22.84 22.91
N GLU A 34 13.37 -22.18 23.92
CA GLU A 34 12.51 -21.00 23.77
C GLU A 34 13.14 -19.78 24.44
N THR A 35 14.31 -19.93 25.05
CA THR A 35 15.00 -18.84 25.73
C THR A 35 15.78 -17.99 24.72
N PRO A 36 15.66 -16.64 24.79
CA PRO A 36 16.44 -15.75 23.95
C PRO A 36 17.83 -15.49 24.55
N PRO A 37 18.81 -15.09 23.73
CA PRO A 37 20.18 -14.84 24.18
C PRO A 37 20.23 -13.64 25.11
N THR A 38 21.07 -13.68 26.15
CA THR A 38 21.16 -12.59 27.14
C THR A 38 22.48 -11.82 27.02
N LEU A 39 22.40 -10.49 27.10
CA LEU A 39 23.59 -9.64 27.10
C LEU A 39 24.30 -9.76 28.46
N ILE A 40 25.53 -10.31 28.45
CA ILE A 40 26.37 -10.43 29.65
C ILE A 40 27.05 -9.11 29.96
N ARG A 41 27.65 -8.48 28.94
CA ARG A 41 28.40 -7.22 29.08
C ARG A 41 28.56 -6.50 27.75
N ALA A 42 28.87 -5.22 27.82
CA ALA A 42 29.25 -4.41 26.68
C ALA A 42 30.64 -3.79 26.88
N GLU A 43 31.36 -3.52 25.80
CA GLU A 43 32.61 -2.76 25.81
C GLU A 43 32.54 -1.65 24.75
N PRO A 44 32.51 -0.36 25.11
CA PRO A 44 32.36 0.18 26.47
C PRO A 44 31.03 -0.23 27.15
N ASP A 45 30.94 -0.07 28.47
CA ASP A 45 29.74 -0.42 29.23
C ASP A 45 28.50 0.32 28.70
N ASN A 46 27.32 -0.29 28.84
CA ASN A 46 26.06 0.39 28.54
C ASN A 46 25.90 1.59 29.49
N MET A 47 25.27 2.66 29.02
CA MET A 47 25.14 3.93 29.74
C MET A 47 26.47 4.65 30.01
N THR A 48 27.48 4.45 29.15
CA THR A 48 28.76 5.20 29.24
C THR A 48 28.56 6.68 28.90
N THR A 49 29.10 7.58 29.72
CA THR A 49 29.23 9.02 29.43
C THR A 49 30.64 9.34 28.90
N ASN A 50 30.80 10.52 28.31
CA ASN A 50 32.04 10.98 27.67
C ASN A 50 32.59 9.95 26.67
N PHE A 51 31.69 9.33 25.92
CA PHE A 51 32.00 8.24 25.00
C PHE A 51 32.91 8.71 23.86
N LYS A 52 34.01 7.96 23.63
CA LYS A 52 35.04 8.27 22.61
C LYS A 52 35.43 7.07 21.75
N SER A 53 34.82 5.90 21.97
CA SER A 53 35.18 4.69 21.23
C SER A 53 34.55 4.69 19.84
N ALA A 54 35.23 4.18 18.82
CA ALA A 54 34.64 3.92 17.51
C ALA A 54 34.00 2.53 17.41
N LYS A 55 34.23 1.66 18.41
CA LYS A 55 33.78 0.27 18.45
C LYS A 55 33.03 -0.03 19.73
N ILE A 56 31.92 -0.73 19.59
CA ILE A 56 31.12 -1.27 20.69
C ILE A 56 31.08 -2.79 20.50
N ARG A 57 31.35 -3.56 21.55
CA ARG A 57 31.19 -5.02 21.55
C ARG A 57 30.16 -5.43 22.57
N LEU A 58 29.14 -6.15 22.10
CA LEU A 58 28.08 -6.71 22.92
C LEU A 58 28.33 -8.21 23.07
N TYR A 59 28.54 -8.70 24.29
CA TYR A 59 28.86 -10.10 24.58
C TYR A 59 27.64 -10.83 25.15
N PHE A 60 27.37 -12.03 24.62
CA PHE A 60 26.23 -12.85 24.98
C PHE A 60 26.65 -14.14 25.67
N ASP A 61 25.73 -14.75 26.42
CA ASP A 61 25.89 -16.06 27.05
C ASP A 61 25.99 -17.21 26.05
N GLU A 62 25.33 -17.06 24.90
CA GLU A 62 25.32 -18.03 23.82
C GLU A 62 25.78 -17.48 22.46
N LEU A 63 25.72 -18.33 21.43
CA LEU A 63 26.05 -17.96 20.07
C LEU A 63 24.87 -17.22 19.44
N VAL A 64 25.08 -15.97 19.05
CA VAL A 64 24.07 -15.13 18.39
C VAL A 64 24.38 -14.92 16.92
N LYS A 65 23.33 -14.68 16.13
CA LYS A 65 23.41 -14.26 14.73
C LYS A 65 22.55 -13.00 14.52
N LEU A 66 22.90 -12.22 13.51
CA LEU A 66 22.14 -11.05 13.10
C LEU A 66 21.14 -11.45 12.01
N GLN A 67 19.87 -11.10 12.20
CA GLN A 67 18.78 -11.31 11.25
C GLN A 67 18.12 -9.98 10.95
N ASP A 68 17.92 -9.66 9.66
CA ASP A 68 17.22 -8.45 9.17
C ASP A 68 17.69 -7.14 9.84
N VAL A 69 18.94 -7.11 10.29
CA VAL A 69 19.48 -6.02 11.11
C VAL A 69 19.51 -4.68 10.40
N GLN A 70 19.62 -4.69 9.07
CA GLN A 70 19.55 -3.47 8.26
C GLN A 70 18.16 -2.82 8.30
N GLU A 71 17.10 -3.60 8.52
CA GLU A 71 15.73 -3.08 8.60
C GLU A 71 15.32 -2.74 10.03
N GLN A 72 15.86 -3.47 11.02
CA GLN A 72 15.42 -3.37 12.41
C GLN A 72 16.33 -2.54 13.31
N LEU A 73 17.61 -2.37 12.97
CA LEU A 73 18.51 -1.54 13.78
C LEU A 73 18.17 -0.06 13.61
N ILE A 74 17.83 0.56 14.73
CA ILE A 74 17.60 2.00 14.79
C ILE A 74 18.71 2.65 15.59
N VAL A 75 19.28 3.71 15.02
CA VAL A 75 20.22 4.58 15.70
C VAL A 75 19.59 5.96 15.86
N SER A 76 19.48 6.43 17.09
CA SER A 76 18.85 7.70 17.44
C SER A 76 19.81 8.54 18.28
N PRO A 77 20.24 9.75 17.85
CA PRO A 77 19.97 10.37 16.54
C PRO A 77 20.48 9.54 15.33
N PRO A 78 19.84 9.65 14.15
CA PRO A 78 20.32 9.02 12.93
C PRO A 78 21.75 9.43 12.57
N LEU A 79 22.53 8.45 12.08
CA LEU A 79 23.87 8.69 11.54
C LEU A 79 23.78 8.87 10.02
N LYS A 80 24.62 9.74 9.46
CA LYS A 80 24.77 9.90 8.01
C LYS A 80 25.31 8.63 7.36
N TYR A 81 26.21 7.93 8.06
CA TYR A 81 26.71 6.63 7.63
C TYR A 81 26.30 5.55 8.63
N PRO A 82 25.52 4.53 8.22
CA PRO A 82 25.10 3.48 9.14
C PRO A 82 26.32 2.74 9.70
N PRO A 83 26.25 2.28 10.96
CA PRO A 83 27.34 1.54 11.57
C PRO A 83 27.53 0.19 10.88
N LEU A 84 28.76 -0.33 10.87
CA LEU A 84 29.02 -1.69 10.42
C LEU A 84 28.87 -2.66 11.57
N LEU A 85 28.11 -3.73 11.36
CA LEU A 85 27.93 -4.79 12.34
C LEU A 85 28.67 -6.05 11.91
N SER A 86 29.26 -6.76 12.87
CA SER A 86 29.94 -8.03 12.65
C SER A 86 29.65 -9.01 13.79
N PRO A 87 29.47 -10.31 13.51
CA PRO A 87 29.48 -10.95 12.20
C PRO A 87 28.14 -10.81 11.42
N GLN A 88 28.20 -10.72 10.09
CA GLN A 88 27.00 -10.63 9.23
C GLN A 88 26.42 -11.99 8.78
N GLY A 89 27.21 -13.08 8.85
CA GLY A 89 26.81 -14.38 8.27
C GLY A 89 27.24 -15.62 9.05
N GLY A 90 27.80 -15.44 10.24
CA GLY A 90 28.22 -16.55 11.11
C GLY A 90 27.82 -16.26 12.55
N ALA A 91 27.58 -17.30 13.33
CA ALA A 91 27.25 -17.13 14.74
C ALA A 91 28.51 -16.84 15.57
N ASN A 92 28.38 -15.94 16.54
CA ASN A 92 29.47 -15.56 17.42
C ASN A 92 28.93 -15.22 18.81
N LYS A 93 29.79 -15.29 19.83
CA LYS A 93 29.43 -14.89 21.20
C LYS A 93 29.37 -13.39 21.41
N PHE A 94 29.70 -12.61 20.39
CA PHE A 94 29.62 -11.17 20.46
C PHE A 94 29.23 -10.56 19.11
N VAL A 95 28.57 -9.41 19.21
CA VAL A 95 28.29 -8.50 18.09
C VAL A 95 29.18 -7.28 18.25
N GLU A 96 30.01 -6.99 17.24
CA GLU A 96 30.81 -5.77 17.16
C GLU A 96 30.09 -4.74 16.27
N ILE A 97 29.82 -3.56 16.82
CA ILE A 97 29.32 -2.39 16.10
C ILE A 97 30.48 -1.42 15.90
N THR A 98 30.76 -1.06 14.65
CA THR A 98 31.78 -0.07 14.29
C THR A 98 31.10 1.19 13.74
N ILE A 99 31.23 2.29 14.49
CA ILE A 99 30.72 3.61 14.11
C ILE A 99 31.68 4.22 13.10
N LYS A 100 31.17 4.57 11.92
CA LYS A 100 31.95 5.22 10.84
C LYS A 100 31.79 6.74 10.82
N ASP A 101 30.74 7.24 11.43
CA ASP A 101 30.35 8.64 11.38
C ASP A 101 30.97 9.46 12.52
N THR A 102 30.92 10.78 12.40
CA THR A 102 31.29 11.70 13.47
C THR A 102 30.09 11.92 14.39
N LEU A 103 30.24 11.54 15.66
CA LEU A 103 29.19 11.72 16.66
C LEU A 103 29.04 13.19 17.05
N LEU A 104 27.81 13.63 17.27
CA LEU A 104 27.48 14.96 17.78
C LEU A 104 27.99 15.10 19.23
N GLU A 105 28.51 16.27 19.58
CA GLU A 105 28.94 16.58 20.94
C GLU A 105 27.73 16.70 21.89
N ASN A 106 27.92 16.37 23.18
CA ASN A 106 26.91 16.48 24.23
C ASN A 106 25.54 15.86 23.86
N THR A 107 25.59 14.69 23.23
CA THR A 107 24.42 14.02 22.65
C THR A 107 24.34 12.59 23.14
N THR A 108 23.15 12.20 23.59
CA THR A 108 22.82 10.82 23.93
C THR A 108 22.45 10.04 22.65
N TYR A 109 23.10 8.91 22.44
CA TYR A 109 22.85 7.98 21.35
C TYR A 109 22.22 6.70 21.89
N THR A 110 21.21 6.21 21.18
CA THR A 110 20.48 4.99 21.45
C THR A 110 20.52 4.09 20.22
N LEU A 111 21.03 2.87 20.39
CA LEU A 111 21.02 1.81 19.39
C LEU A 111 20.01 0.76 19.81
N ASN A 112 18.89 0.68 19.12
CA ASN A 112 17.83 -0.31 19.36
C ASN A 112 17.89 -1.39 18.28
N PHE A 113 18.07 -2.64 18.68
CA PHE A 113 18.24 -3.77 17.78
C PHE A 113 16.92 -4.44 17.36
N GLY A 114 15.78 -3.99 17.87
CA GLY A 114 14.48 -4.59 17.57
C GLY A 114 14.45 -6.07 17.95
N GLN A 115 14.29 -6.94 16.96
CA GLN A 115 14.35 -8.41 17.06
C GLN A 115 15.53 -9.00 16.25
N SER A 116 16.52 -8.18 15.87
CA SER A 116 17.58 -8.59 14.93
C SER A 116 18.68 -9.46 15.55
N ILE A 117 18.79 -9.52 16.87
CA ILE A 117 19.76 -10.38 17.56
C ILE A 117 19.02 -11.62 18.02
N VAL A 118 19.30 -12.73 17.35
CA VAL A 118 18.65 -14.02 17.62
C VAL A 118 19.69 -15.05 18.02
N ASP A 119 19.29 -16.08 18.78
CA ASP A 119 20.17 -17.22 19.01
C ASP A 119 20.45 -17.98 17.70
N ASN A 120 21.54 -18.72 17.68
CA ASN A 120 21.97 -19.45 16.50
C ASN A 120 21.05 -20.63 16.14
N ASN A 121 20.56 -21.35 17.15
CA ASN A 121 19.96 -22.67 17.05
C ASN A 121 18.46 -22.62 16.71
N GLU A 122 17.65 -21.97 17.56
CA GLU A 122 16.18 -21.90 17.46
C GLU A 122 15.68 -20.56 16.89
N GLY A 123 16.53 -19.53 16.86
CA GLY A 123 16.21 -18.22 16.27
C GLY A 123 15.32 -17.34 17.15
N ASN A 124 15.30 -17.58 18.45
CA ASN A 124 14.63 -16.79 19.48
C ASN A 124 15.27 -15.38 19.55
N PRO A 125 14.51 -14.30 19.31
CA PRO A 125 15.04 -12.94 19.32
C PRO A 125 15.20 -12.39 20.74
N ASN A 126 16.33 -11.74 21.02
CA ASN A 126 16.46 -10.81 22.14
C ASN A 126 15.74 -9.50 21.77
N SER A 127 14.43 -9.52 21.99
CA SER A 127 13.57 -8.37 21.76
C SER A 127 13.94 -7.23 22.71
N PHE A 128 13.95 -6.00 22.19
CA PHE A 128 14.16 -4.76 22.96
C PHE A 128 15.60 -4.51 23.44
N LEU A 129 16.60 -5.25 22.95
CA LEU A 129 17.98 -4.93 23.28
C LEU A 129 18.32 -3.51 22.83
N THR A 130 18.71 -2.68 23.80
CA THR A 130 19.06 -1.29 23.57
C THR A 130 20.42 -0.99 24.20
N TYR A 131 21.31 -0.38 23.43
CA TYR A 131 22.59 0.14 23.91
C TYR A 131 22.58 1.66 23.85
N VAL A 132 22.85 2.31 24.99
CA VAL A 132 22.79 3.77 25.15
C VAL A 132 24.14 4.28 25.61
N PHE A 133 24.57 5.40 25.06
CA PHE A 133 25.77 6.11 25.52
C PHE A 133 25.61 7.62 25.27
N SER A 134 26.45 8.43 25.90
CA SER A 134 26.49 9.88 25.66
C SER A 134 27.90 10.36 25.36
N THR A 135 28.03 11.26 24.40
CA THR A 135 29.29 11.98 24.13
C THR A 135 29.52 13.10 25.15
N GLY A 136 28.51 13.50 25.91
CA GLY A 136 28.59 14.45 27.03
C GLY A 136 28.77 13.78 28.39
N ASP A 137 28.65 14.56 29.46
CA ASP A 137 28.84 14.12 30.85
C ASP A 137 27.60 13.51 31.52
N TYR A 138 26.44 13.56 30.85
CA TYR A 138 25.18 12.98 31.33
C TYR A 138 24.43 12.24 30.21
N ILE A 139 23.45 11.42 30.58
CA ILE A 139 22.55 10.70 29.67
C ILE A 139 21.15 11.31 29.81
N ASP A 140 20.57 11.71 28.68
CA ASP A 140 19.20 12.19 28.62
C ASP A 140 18.23 11.06 29.03
N SER A 141 17.15 11.38 29.74
CA SER A 141 16.29 10.38 30.39
C SER A 141 14.78 10.53 30.09
N LEU A 142 14.34 11.58 29.39
CA LEU A 142 12.92 11.75 29.12
C LEU A 142 12.44 10.75 28.09
N GLU A 143 11.14 10.47 28.11
CA GLU A 143 10.49 9.58 27.15
C GLU A 143 9.23 10.22 26.55
N LEU A 144 8.82 9.68 25.41
CA LEU A 144 7.58 10.01 24.72
C LEU A 144 6.99 8.73 24.15
N ALA A 145 5.69 8.51 24.31
CA ALA A 145 5.00 7.33 23.81
C ALA A 145 3.73 7.71 23.05
N GLY A 146 3.31 6.82 22.16
CA GLY A 146 2.12 7.03 21.36
C GLY A 146 1.71 5.81 20.54
N VAL A 147 0.68 6.02 19.72
CA VAL A 147 0.12 5.02 18.82
C VAL A 147 0.05 5.62 17.42
N VAL A 148 0.31 4.78 16.43
CA VAL A 148 0.10 5.09 15.01
C VAL A 148 -1.14 4.36 14.51
N LYS A 149 -1.98 5.03 13.72
CA LYS A 149 -3.09 4.41 12.98
C LYS A 149 -3.04 4.85 11.53
N ASP A 150 -3.57 4.05 10.60
CA ASP A 150 -3.84 4.50 9.23
C ASP A 150 -5.13 5.34 9.22
N ALA A 151 -5.17 6.37 8.38
CA ALA A 151 -6.31 7.27 8.24
C ALA A 151 -7.50 6.61 7.54
N PHE A 152 -7.23 5.67 6.63
CA PHE A 152 -8.21 5.11 5.71
C PHE A 152 -8.34 3.60 5.79
N ASN A 153 -7.22 2.89 5.97
CA ASN A 153 -7.20 1.43 6.12
C ASN A 153 -7.49 1.03 7.58
N LYS A 154 -8.03 -0.16 7.76
CA LYS A 154 -8.32 -0.71 9.10
C LYS A 154 -7.04 -0.96 9.90
N GLU A 155 -6.00 -1.42 9.23
CA GLU A 155 -4.70 -1.76 9.81
C GLU A 155 -3.65 -0.74 9.33
N ALA A 156 -2.72 -0.38 10.21
CA ALA A 156 -1.58 0.46 9.88
C ALA A 156 -0.48 -0.37 9.22
N ASP A 157 0.35 0.26 8.38
CA ASP A 157 1.52 -0.43 7.83
C ASP A 157 2.52 -0.77 8.93
N ASP A 158 3.34 -1.79 8.71
CA ASP A 158 4.42 -2.17 9.63
C ASP A 158 5.63 -1.23 9.52
N PHE A 159 6.49 -1.26 10.53
CA PHE A 159 7.78 -0.56 10.55
C PHE A 159 7.67 0.95 10.25
N ILE A 160 6.72 1.62 10.91
CA ILE A 160 6.53 3.07 10.78
C ILE A 160 7.63 3.79 11.54
N SER A 161 8.38 4.65 10.86
CA SER A 161 9.38 5.49 11.50
C SER A 161 8.71 6.65 12.22
N VAL A 162 8.97 6.80 13.52
CA VAL A 162 8.48 7.93 14.32
C VAL A 162 9.64 8.87 14.61
N MET A 163 9.47 10.11 14.17
CA MET A 163 10.51 11.12 14.07
C MET A 163 10.17 12.31 14.96
N LEU A 164 11.15 12.75 15.74
CA LEU A 164 11.03 13.90 16.61
C LEU A 164 12.07 14.97 16.20
N TYR A 165 11.58 16.13 15.79
CA TYR A 165 12.39 17.27 15.39
C TYR A 165 12.37 18.34 16.48
N LYS A 166 13.54 18.81 16.90
CA LYS A 166 13.67 19.90 17.86
C LYS A 166 13.25 21.21 17.20
N ILE A 167 12.33 21.94 17.83
CA ILE A 167 11.92 23.27 17.37
C ILE A 167 12.89 24.30 17.96
N ASP A 168 13.92 24.63 17.19
CA ASP A 168 14.90 25.68 17.45
C ASP A 168 14.95 26.71 16.31
N SER A 169 15.94 27.61 16.30
CA SER A 169 16.07 28.63 15.25
C SER A 169 16.34 28.07 13.85
N SER A 170 16.75 26.81 13.73
CA SER A 170 16.99 26.12 12.45
C SER A 170 15.78 25.33 11.96
N TYR A 171 14.74 25.22 12.79
CA TYR A 171 13.51 24.52 12.44
C TYR A 171 12.64 25.40 11.53
N THR A 172 12.23 24.81 10.41
CA THR A 172 11.26 25.34 9.45
C THR A 172 10.32 24.21 9.02
N ASP A 173 9.17 24.52 8.44
CA ASP A 173 8.24 23.50 7.95
C ASP A 173 8.86 22.64 6.83
N SER A 174 9.87 23.15 6.11
CA SER A 174 10.59 22.36 5.11
C SER A 174 11.62 21.39 5.71
N THR A 175 11.84 21.39 7.02
CA THR A 175 12.87 20.58 7.69
C THR A 175 12.69 19.09 7.41
N LEU A 176 11.44 18.62 7.42
CA LEU A 176 11.07 17.22 7.24
C LEU A 176 11.52 16.64 5.87
N TYR A 177 11.64 17.50 4.86
CA TYR A 177 12.04 17.12 3.50
C TYR A 177 13.55 17.18 3.26
N GLN A 178 14.32 17.75 4.20
CA GLN A 178 15.71 18.15 3.94
C GLN A 178 16.74 17.45 4.83
N LYS A 179 16.40 17.16 6.09
CA LYS A 179 17.35 16.59 7.05
C LYS A 179 16.68 15.53 7.92
N PRO A 180 17.41 14.47 8.32
CA PRO A 180 16.93 13.49 9.29
C PRO A 180 16.56 14.11 10.65
N PRO A 181 15.73 13.42 11.45
CA PRO A 181 15.27 13.91 12.75
C PRO A 181 16.35 13.95 13.82
N ASN A 182 16.06 14.66 14.92
CA ASN A 182 16.91 14.64 16.11
C ASN A 182 16.78 13.32 16.86
N TYR A 183 15.58 12.74 16.90
CA TYR A 183 15.34 11.43 17.48
C TYR A 183 14.44 10.61 16.56
N ILE A 184 14.72 9.32 16.47
CA ILE A 184 13.94 8.37 15.68
C ILE A 184 13.69 7.08 16.48
N THR A 185 12.54 6.47 16.22
CA THR A 185 12.23 5.08 16.59
C THR A 185 11.36 4.49 15.46
N ASN A 186 10.98 3.22 15.57
CA ASN A 186 9.99 2.63 14.68
C ASN A 186 8.93 1.88 15.49
N THR A 187 7.81 1.61 14.85
CA THR A 187 6.96 0.51 15.28
C THR A 187 7.58 -0.82 14.85
N LEU A 188 7.46 -1.86 15.67
CA LEU A 188 7.88 -3.21 15.28
C LEU A 188 6.83 -3.84 14.35
N ASP A 189 7.14 -5.02 13.82
CA ASP A 189 6.19 -5.84 13.05
C ASP A 189 4.85 -5.99 13.81
N SER A 190 3.75 -5.67 13.13
CA SER A 190 2.38 -5.81 13.62
C SER A 190 2.08 -5.01 14.89
N THR A 191 2.93 -4.05 15.24
CA THR A 191 2.79 -3.20 16.43
C THR A 191 2.43 -1.79 16.02
N VAL A 192 1.45 -1.17 16.70
CA VAL A 192 1.04 0.22 16.44
C VAL A 192 1.59 1.20 17.49
N ILE A 193 2.18 0.69 18.56
CA ILE A 193 2.69 1.47 19.69
C ILE A 193 4.16 1.82 19.45
N PHE A 194 4.52 3.07 19.68
CA PHE A 194 5.91 3.51 19.66
C PHE A 194 6.33 4.12 21.00
N ARG A 195 7.64 4.05 21.27
CA ARG A 195 8.25 4.72 22.41
C ARG A 195 9.61 5.27 22.02
N LEU A 196 9.79 6.56 22.24
CA LEU A 196 11.04 7.28 22.17
C LEU A 196 11.59 7.44 23.59
N LYS A 197 12.85 7.09 23.81
CA LYS A 197 13.53 7.18 25.11
C LYS A 197 14.80 8.01 24.98
N ASN A 198 15.35 8.40 26.12
CA ASN A 198 16.60 9.15 26.21
C ASN A 198 16.53 10.51 25.51
N LEU A 199 15.41 11.19 25.71
CA LEU A 199 15.11 12.48 25.11
C LEU A 199 15.56 13.63 26.01
N LYS A 200 16.03 14.71 25.37
CA LYS A 200 16.38 15.96 26.05
C LYS A 200 15.15 16.84 26.21
N GLU A 201 15.10 17.61 27.30
CA GLU A 201 14.07 18.64 27.52
C GLU A 201 14.01 19.63 26.34
N GLY A 202 12.81 20.06 25.97
CA GLY A 202 12.62 21.04 24.90
C GLY A 202 11.27 20.97 24.20
N LYS A 203 11.18 21.76 23.12
CA LYS A 203 10.02 21.82 22.22
C LYS A 203 10.29 21.01 20.97
N TYR A 204 9.30 20.23 20.53
CA TYR A 204 9.45 19.29 19.44
C TYR A 204 8.23 19.24 18.52
N ALA A 205 8.46 18.90 17.26
CA ALA A 205 7.46 18.47 16.31
C ALA A 205 7.57 16.95 16.09
N LEU A 206 6.43 16.27 16.08
CA LEU A 206 6.34 14.81 16.03
C LEU A 206 5.68 14.35 14.73
N PHE A 207 6.35 13.40 14.07
CA PHE A 207 5.93 12.84 12.81
C PHE A 207 6.00 11.32 12.83
N ALA A 208 5.15 10.67 12.06
CA ALA A 208 5.23 9.27 11.66
C ALA A 208 5.39 9.22 10.14
N ILE A 209 6.31 8.41 9.63
CA ILE A 209 6.54 8.24 8.20
C ILE A 209 6.63 6.75 7.88
N LYS A 210 5.88 6.31 6.88
CA LYS A 210 6.16 5.05 6.18
C LYS A 210 7.20 5.35 5.11
N ASP A 211 8.47 5.30 5.51
CA ASP A 211 9.61 5.66 4.68
C ASP A 211 10.00 4.48 3.78
N GLU A 212 9.69 4.59 2.49
CA GLU A 212 10.01 3.57 1.50
C GLU A 212 11.48 3.63 1.05
N ALA A 213 12.10 4.80 1.08
CA ALA A 213 13.48 5.04 0.64
C ALA A 213 14.52 4.71 1.73
N LYS A 214 14.07 4.63 3.00
CA LYS A 214 14.89 4.40 4.19
C LYS A 214 15.99 5.45 4.37
N ASP A 215 15.72 6.70 3.99
CA ASP A 215 16.64 7.83 4.09
C ASP A 215 16.32 8.78 5.26
N ASN A 216 15.29 8.45 6.05
CA ASN A 216 14.82 9.18 7.23
C ASN A 216 14.37 10.62 6.93
N ILE A 217 13.93 10.90 5.71
CA ILE A 217 13.29 12.16 5.32
C ILE A 217 11.92 11.85 4.69
N PHE A 218 11.04 12.85 4.63
CA PHE A 218 9.73 12.66 4.00
C PHE A 218 9.79 12.89 2.49
N ASN A 219 9.41 11.88 1.71
CA ASN A 219 9.14 12.01 0.29
C ASN A 219 7.64 11.91 0.00
N GLN A 220 7.03 13.06 -0.29
CA GLN A 220 5.59 13.20 -0.55
C GLN A 220 5.05 12.26 -1.63
N LYS A 221 5.86 11.83 -2.61
CA LYS A 221 5.41 10.96 -3.72
C LYS A 221 5.25 9.51 -3.29
N THR A 222 6.15 9.02 -2.45
CA THR A 222 6.26 7.61 -2.10
C THR A 222 5.65 7.33 -0.73
N ASP A 223 5.93 8.19 0.24
CA ASP A 223 5.77 7.89 1.65
C ASP A 223 4.37 8.28 2.16
N LYS A 224 3.95 7.62 3.25
CA LYS A 224 2.85 8.11 4.08
C LYS A 224 3.40 8.97 5.21
N ILE A 225 2.63 9.95 5.65
CA ILE A 225 2.96 10.85 6.76
C ILE A 225 1.81 10.88 7.77
N GLY A 226 2.16 11.02 9.04
CA GLY A 226 1.27 11.43 10.11
C GLY A 226 1.97 12.46 10.97
N PHE A 227 1.25 13.46 11.47
CA PHE A 227 1.87 14.55 12.22
C PHE A 227 0.93 15.09 13.31
N THR A 228 1.48 15.69 14.36
CA THR A 228 0.70 16.45 15.34
C THR A 228 0.62 17.92 14.93
N LYS A 229 -0.58 18.53 15.00
CA LYS A 229 -0.73 19.97 14.72
C LYS A 229 -0.04 20.84 15.77
N ASP A 230 -0.07 20.40 17.03
CA ASP A 230 0.47 21.14 18.16
C ASP A 230 1.93 20.77 18.44
N THR A 231 2.64 21.73 19.03
CA THR A 231 4.00 21.54 19.54
C THR A 231 4.00 20.66 20.78
N ILE A 232 4.93 19.70 20.81
CA ILE A 232 5.18 18.85 21.98
C ILE A 232 6.19 19.53 22.89
N ASN A 233 5.87 19.66 24.18
CA ASN A 233 6.80 20.12 25.21
C ASN A 233 7.20 18.92 26.06
N LEU A 234 8.50 18.62 26.15
CA LEU A 234 9.03 17.60 27.05
C LEU A 234 9.55 18.27 28.33
N PRO A 235 9.32 17.68 29.52
CA PRO A 235 8.65 16.40 29.77
C PRO A 235 7.13 16.43 29.54
N THR A 236 6.55 15.28 29.24
CA THR A 236 5.11 15.09 29.04
C THR A 236 4.67 13.72 29.54
N ASP A 237 3.46 13.64 30.11
CA ASP A 237 2.80 12.38 30.46
C ASP A 237 1.71 11.97 29.44
N SER A 238 1.58 12.75 28.35
CA SER A 238 0.57 12.51 27.32
C SER A 238 0.95 11.38 26.38
N ILE A 239 -0.06 10.65 25.91
CA ILE A 239 0.07 9.64 24.85
C ILE A 239 -0.40 10.28 23.54
N TYR A 240 0.44 10.24 22.52
CA TYR A 240 0.16 10.89 21.23
C TYR A 240 -0.43 9.89 20.23
N LEU A 241 -1.39 10.34 19.42
CA LEU A 241 -1.94 9.59 18.30
C LEU A 241 -1.44 10.23 17.00
N LEU A 242 -0.78 9.43 16.16
CA LEU A 242 -0.36 9.83 14.82
C LEU A 242 -1.23 9.09 13.80
N THR A 243 -1.94 9.85 12.96
CA THR A 243 -2.78 9.30 11.89
C THR A 243 -1.98 9.37 10.59
N LEU A 244 -1.58 8.22 10.04
CA LEU A 244 -0.86 8.07 8.79
C LEU A 244 -1.80 8.21 7.60
N PHE A 245 -1.42 9.03 6.63
CA PHE A 245 -2.12 9.19 5.36
C PHE A 245 -1.11 9.43 4.24
N LYS A 246 -1.54 9.21 3.00
CA LYS A 246 -0.75 9.54 1.81
C LYS A 246 -1.18 10.88 1.26
N GLU A 247 -0.27 11.84 1.20
CA GLU A 247 -0.57 13.15 0.60
C GLU A 247 -0.83 13.03 -0.90
N ILE A 248 -1.66 13.93 -1.42
CA ILE A 248 -1.64 14.24 -2.85
C ILE A 248 -0.35 15.02 -3.10
N PRO A 249 0.58 14.51 -3.93
CA PRO A 249 1.84 15.18 -4.16
C PRO A 249 1.65 16.50 -4.91
N ASP A 250 2.60 17.41 -4.73
CA ASP A 250 2.64 18.63 -5.54
C ASP A 250 2.75 18.28 -7.03
N TYR A 251 2.14 19.12 -7.87
CA TYR A 251 2.12 18.89 -9.31
C TYR A 251 3.53 18.78 -9.89
N GLY A 252 3.72 17.82 -10.78
CA GLY A 252 4.90 17.76 -11.63
C GLY A 252 4.69 16.87 -12.84
N ALA A 253 5.26 17.27 -13.98
CA ALA A 253 5.29 16.45 -15.18
C ALA A 253 6.41 15.41 -15.12
N ALA A 254 6.08 14.15 -15.41
CA ALA A 254 7.07 13.10 -15.61
C ALA A 254 7.67 13.21 -17.02
N VAL A 255 8.91 12.72 -17.19
CA VAL A 255 9.56 12.70 -18.50
C VAL A 255 8.75 11.81 -19.45
N PRO A 256 8.23 12.35 -20.57
CA PRO A 256 7.40 11.59 -21.48
C PRO A 256 8.20 10.52 -22.21
N SER A 257 7.52 9.45 -22.60
CA SER A 257 8.14 8.34 -23.31
C SER A 257 7.22 7.75 -24.37
N MET A 258 7.82 7.17 -25.41
CA MET A 258 7.08 6.41 -26.43
C MET A 258 6.53 5.13 -25.78
N ALA A 259 5.21 5.05 -25.62
CA ALA A 259 4.53 3.85 -25.14
C ALA A 259 4.23 2.86 -26.28
N ALA A 260 4.01 3.37 -27.49
CA ALA A 260 3.94 2.59 -28.73
C ALA A 260 4.52 3.42 -29.88
N LYS A 261 4.65 2.84 -31.08
CA LYS A 261 5.20 3.52 -32.28
C LYS A 261 4.51 4.86 -32.58
N ASN A 262 3.22 4.97 -32.29
CA ASN A 262 2.35 6.10 -32.60
C ASN A 262 1.69 6.72 -31.34
N LYS A 263 2.25 6.44 -30.15
CA LYS A 263 1.69 6.83 -28.85
C LYS A 263 2.81 7.30 -27.94
N ILE A 264 2.72 8.54 -27.46
CA ILE A 264 3.60 9.09 -26.43
C ILE A 264 2.79 9.26 -25.16
N SER A 265 3.30 8.73 -24.05
CA SER A 265 2.70 8.89 -22.73
C SER A 265 3.39 10.00 -21.95
N PHE A 266 2.60 10.93 -21.44
CA PHE A 266 2.97 12.03 -20.57
C PHE A 266 2.40 11.75 -19.18
N GLY A 267 3.23 11.17 -18.32
CA GLY A 267 2.86 10.98 -16.91
C GLY A 267 2.88 12.33 -16.16
N TYR A 268 2.05 12.45 -15.15
CA TYR A 268 2.08 13.58 -14.21
C TYR A 268 1.83 13.07 -12.79
N TYR A 269 2.04 13.95 -11.80
CA TYR A 269 1.72 13.70 -10.40
C TYR A 269 0.88 14.86 -9.88
N GLY A 270 0.08 14.62 -8.83
CA GLY A 270 -0.70 15.65 -8.17
C GLY A 270 -1.90 16.12 -8.98
N GLU A 271 -2.26 17.40 -8.82
CA GLU A 271 -3.43 18.02 -9.46
C GLU A 271 -3.20 18.23 -10.97
N GLY A 272 -3.64 17.27 -11.79
CA GLY A 272 -3.49 17.28 -13.25
C GLY A 272 -4.79 17.44 -14.06
N GLN A 273 -5.82 18.07 -13.50
CA GLN A 273 -7.14 18.19 -14.15
C GLN A 273 -7.11 19.13 -15.38
N ASP A 274 -6.29 20.17 -15.35
CA ASP A 274 -6.18 21.19 -16.41
C ASP A 274 -4.87 21.10 -17.20
N LEU A 275 -4.52 19.88 -17.63
CA LEU A 275 -3.30 19.63 -18.40
C LEU A 275 -3.53 19.69 -19.90
N ARG A 276 -2.71 20.49 -20.57
CA ARG A 276 -2.69 20.61 -22.03
C ARG A 276 -1.32 20.22 -22.58
N ILE A 277 -1.33 19.39 -23.62
CA ILE A 277 -0.14 19.02 -24.37
C ILE A 277 -0.20 19.73 -25.72
N ASP A 278 0.79 20.57 -26.00
CA ASP A 278 0.95 21.20 -27.31
C ASP A 278 2.22 20.69 -27.99
N LEU A 279 2.12 20.37 -29.27
CA LEU A 279 3.24 19.99 -30.12
C LEU A 279 3.90 21.25 -30.69
N ILE A 280 5.19 21.45 -30.42
CA ILE A 280 5.98 22.57 -30.96
C ILE A 280 6.62 22.20 -32.29
N SER A 281 7.07 20.95 -32.44
CA SER A 281 7.69 20.50 -33.69
C SER A 281 6.71 20.54 -34.86
N ALA A 282 7.14 21.08 -35.99
CA ALA A 282 6.36 21.03 -37.22
C ALA A 282 6.19 19.58 -37.69
N ILE A 283 4.95 19.19 -37.97
CA ILE A 283 4.59 17.91 -38.56
C ILE A 283 3.84 18.15 -39.88
N PRO A 284 3.89 17.22 -40.84
CA PRO A 284 3.13 17.35 -42.09
C PRO A 284 1.61 17.45 -41.81
N ASP A 285 0.89 18.25 -42.61
CA ASP A 285 -0.58 18.43 -42.49
C ASP A 285 -1.37 17.13 -42.64
N THR A 286 -0.76 16.11 -43.26
CA THR A 286 -1.34 14.76 -43.38
C THR A 286 -1.36 14.00 -42.06
N VAL A 287 -0.57 14.42 -41.07
CA VAL A 287 -0.48 13.75 -39.78
C VAL A 287 -1.60 14.22 -38.88
N ARG A 288 -2.53 13.33 -38.57
CA ARG A 288 -3.57 13.60 -37.57
C ARG A 288 -2.98 13.38 -36.18
N THR A 289 -3.44 14.15 -35.20
CA THR A 289 -3.06 13.99 -33.79
C THR A 289 -4.27 14.04 -32.88
N THR A 290 -4.23 13.37 -31.72
CA THR A 290 -5.23 13.52 -30.66
C THR A 290 -4.60 13.28 -29.29
N VAL A 291 -5.22 13.80 -28.24
CA VAL A 291 -4.79 13.60 -26.85
C VAL A 291 -5.93 12.97 -26.07
N LEU A 292 -5.63 11.88 -25.36
CA LEU A 292 -6.58 11.21 -24.47
C LEU A 292 -5.96 10.95 -23.11
N LYS A 293 -6.74 11.15 -22.04
CA LYS A 293 -6.36 10.70 -20.70
C LYS A 293 -6.43 9.18 -20.65
N GLU A 294 -5.42 8.55 -20.06
CA GLU A 294 -5.48 7.12 -19.76
C GLU A 294 -6.42 6.89 -18.57
N PHE A 295 -7.38 6.00 -18.73
CA PHE A 295 -8.36 5.71 -17.69
C PHE A 295 -7.67 5.28 -16.39
N ASP A 296 -8.10 5.87 -15.28
CA ASP A 296 -7.62 5.58 -13.93
C ASP A 296 -6.09 5.74 -13.74
N LYS A 297 -5.47 6.60 -14.55
CA LYS A 297 -4.04 6.91 -14.44
C LYS A 297 -3.77 8.39 -14.60
N ASP A 298 -2.72 8.84 -13.92
CA ASP A 298 -2.14 10.16 -14.09
C ASP A 298 -1.26 10.22 -15.33
N THR A 299 -1.86 9.98 -16.50
CA THR A 299 -1.17 9.95 -17.77
C THR A 299 -2.05 10.47 -18.89
N LEU A 300 -1.51 11.39 -19.67
CA LEU A 300 -2.09 11.81 -20.95
C LEU A 300 -1.32 11.12 -22.09
N ASN A 301 -2.06 10.62 -23.07
CA ASN A 301 -1.50 9.96 -24.23
C ASN A 301 -1.69 10.84 -25.46
N PHE A 302 -0.58 11.23 -26.08
CA PHE A 302 -0.55 11.89 -27.37
C PHE A 302 -0.44 10.84 -28.47
N TRP A 303 -1.45 10.80 -29.33
CA TRP A 303 -1.55 9.88 -30.45
C TRP A 303 -1.32 10.63 -31.76
N PHE A 304 -0.64 9.99 -32.70
CA PHE A 304 -0.39 10.56 -34.02
C PHE A 304 -0.37 9.48 -35.10
N THR A 305 -0.86 9.79 -36.31
CA THR A 305 -0.80 8.83 -37.42
C THR A 305 0.65 8.59 -37.87
N PRO A 306 1.00 7.40 -38.40
CA PRO A 306 2.37 7.08 -38.78
C PRO A 306 3.03 8.11 -39.71
N PHE A 307 4.21 8.59 -39.33
CA PHE A 307 5.09 9.38 -40.20
C PHE A 307 6.55 9.21 -39.77
N GLU A 308 7.49 9.66 -40.60
CA GLU A 308 8.91 9.64 -40.26
C GLU A 308 9.30 10.87 -39.45
N MET A 309 9.89 10.64 -38.27
CA MET A 309 10.38 11.66 -37.35
C MET A 309 11.65 11.18 -36.66
N ASP A 310 12.53 12.11 -36.28
CA ASP A 310 13.67 11.82 -35.40
C ASP A 310 13.36 12.17 -33.94
N SER A 311 12.83 13.36 -33.72
CA SER A 311 12.38 13.84 -32.41
C SER A 311 11.25 14.83 -32.53
N LEU A 312 10.38 14.86 -31.52
CA LEU A 312 9.32 15.85 -31.36
C LEU A 312 9.50 16.61 -30.05
N VAL A 313 9.23 17.89 -30.10
CA VAL A 313 9.27 18.80 -28.96
C VAL A 313 7.84 19.16 -28.57
N PHE A 314 7.54 19.04 -27.28
CA PHE A 314 6.23 19.31 -26.71
C PHE A 314 6.34 20.28 -25.54
N THR A 315 5.26 21.02 -25.31
CA THR A 315 4.99 21.67 -24.03
C THR A 315 3.86 20.95 -23.34
N ILE A 316 4.03 20.73 -22.03
CA ILE A 316 2.94 20.39 -21.13
C ILE A 316 2.66 21.60 -20.26
N THR A 317 1.43 22.07 -20.28
CA THR A 317 0.98 23.23 -19.52
C THR A 317 -0.04 22.78 -18.50
N ASN A 318 0.15 23.18 -17.24
CA ASN A 318 -0.89 23.16 -16.22
C ASN A 318 -1.46 24.57 -16.13
N ASP A 319 -2.66 24.78 -16.70
CA ASP A 319 -3.25 26.12 -16.82
C ASP A 319 -3.66 26.69 -15.44
N ALA A 320 -4.10 25.84 -14.52
CA ALA A 320 -4.47 26.24 -13.16
C ALA A 320 -3.27 26.76 -12.36
N LEU A 321 -2.14 26.04 -12.42
CA LEU A 321 -0.91 26.40 -11.70
C LEU A 321 -0.01 27.36 -12.48
N LYS A 322 -0.31 27.62 -13.75
CA LYS A 322 0.49 28.45 -14.68
C LYS A 322 1.93 27.95 -14.83
N VAL A 323 2.12 26.63 -14.82
CA VAL A 323 3.41 25.96 -15.00
C VAL A 323 3.51 25.39 -16.41
N ILE A 324 4.67 25.54 -17.05
CA ILE A 324 4.94 25.03 -18.39
C ILE A 324 6.27 24.29 -18.37
N ASP A 325 6.25 23.03 -18.78
CA ASP A 325 7.45 22.22 -19.00
C ASP A 325 7.62 21.91 -20.48
N THR A 326 8.87 21.87 -20.95
CA THR A 326 9.21 21.53 -22.33
C THR A 326 9.97 20.22 -22.39
N PHE A 327 9.52 19.29 -23.23
CA PHE A 327 10.13 17.97 -23.37
C PHE A 327 10.48 17.67 -24.83
N THR A 328 11.61 16.97 -25.02
CA THR A 328 11.98 16.40 -26.32
C THR A 328 11.87 14.89 -26.26
N VAL A 329 11.01 14.32 -27.11
CA VAL A 329 10.82 12.88 -27.25
C VAL A 329 11.52 12.42 -28.52
N LYS A 330 12.41 11.44 -28.40
CA LYS A 330 13.14 10.85 -29.53
C LYS A 330 12.47 9.56 -30.01
N LYS A 331 12.55 9.29 -31.31
CA LYS A 331 12.09 8.03 -31.92
C LYS A 331 12.76 6.84 -31.23
N ARG A 332 11.98 5.81 -30.95
CA ARG A 332 12.43 4.50 -30.44
C ARG A 332 11.84 3.38 -31.28
N LYS A 333 12.55 2.25 -31.37
CA LYS A 333 12.07 1.05 -32.08
C LYS A 333 11.09 0.28 -31.18
N ILE A 334 9.81 0.63 -31.27
CA ILE A 334 8.70 0.03 -30.51
C ILE A 334 7.63 -0.45 -31.50
N GLY A 335 6.88 -1.48 -31.15
CA GLY A 335 5.76 -2.01 -31.95
C GLY A 335 4.60 -1.01 -32.08
N VAL A 336 3.72 -1.27 -33.04
CA VAL A 336 2.42 -0.59 -33.15
C VAL A 336 1.44 -1.18 -32.14
N ASP A 337 0.51 -0.35 -31.66
CA ASP A 337 -0.60 -0.84 -30.85
C ASP A 337 -1.73 -1.27 -31.79
N SER A 338 -2.34 -2.43 -31.54
CA SER A 338 -3.45 -2.96 -32.33
C SER A 338 -4.77 -2.68 -31.63
N LEU A 339 -5.84 -2.41 -32.40
CA LEU A 339 -7.19 -2.25 -31.87
C LEU A 339 -7.61 -3.46 -31.01
N ARG A 340 -7.88 -3.22 -29.73
CA ARG A 340 -8.32 -4.22 -28.75
C ARG A 340 -9.49 -3.68 -27.94
N LEU A 341 -10.60 -4.43 -27.98
CA LEU A 341 -11.81 -4.15 -27.22
C LEU A 341 -11.81 -4.99 -25.94
N THR A 342 -11.85 -4.32 -24.78
CA THR A 342 -11.78 -4.96 -23.46
C THR A 342 -13.04 -4.63 -22.68
N PRO A 343 -13.90 -5.62 -22.36
CA PRO A 343 -15.07 -5.38 -21.53
C PRO A 343 -14.65 -5.19 -20.07
N ASN A 344 -15.37 -4.34 -19.32
CA ASN A 344 -15.13 -4.16 -17.89
C ASN A 344 -15.49 -5.41 -17.06
N LYS A 345 -16.43 -6.23 -17.54
CA LYS A 345 -16.88 -7.48 -16.91
C LYS A 345 -16.96 -8.61 -17.93
N LYS A 346 -16.69 -9.85 -17.48
CA LYS A 346 -16.83 -11.07 -18.28
C LYS A 346 -17.55 -12.12 -17.45
N GLY A 347 -18.57 -12.75 -18.02
CA GLY A 347 -19.39 -13.72 -17.28
C GLY A 347 -20.40 -12.99 -16.41
N ASN A 348 -20.20 -12.92 -15.10
CA ASN A 348 -21.21 -12.39 -14.19
C ASN A 348 -21.35 -10.86 -14.27
N LEU A 349 -22.59 -10.38 -14.38
CA LEU A 349 -22.97 -8.97 -14.22
C LEU A 349 -23.90 -8.85 -13.02
N ASP A 350 -23.50 -8.10 -12.01
CA ASP A 350 -24.30 -7.88 -10.82
C ASP A 350 -25.34 -6.76 -11.02
N PHE A 351 -26.41 -6.78 -10.23
CA PHE A 351 -27.45 -5.76 -10.33
C PHE A 351 -26.89 -4.38 -9.96
N GLY A 352 -27.23 -3.38 -10.77
CA GLY A 352 -26.76 -2.00 -10.60
C GLY A 352 -25.36 -1.74 -11.15
N GLU A 353 -24.63 -2.76 -11.63
CA GLU A 353 -23.39 -2.55 -12.35
C GLU A 353 -23.63 -2.18 -13.82
N SER A 354 -22.80 -1.28 -14.36
CA SER A 354 -22.83 -0.93 -15.77
C SER A 354 -21.91 -1.86 -16.59
N PHE A 355 -22.32 -2.18 -17.82
CA PHE A 355 -21.46 -2.85 -18.78
C PHE A 355 -20.85 -1.84 -19.75
N SER A 356 -19.53 -1.94 -19.96
CA SER A 356 -18.82 -1.07 -20.89
C SER A 356 -17.69 -1.81 -21.60
N ILE A 357 -17.36 -1.34 -22.80
CA ILE A 357 -16.27 -1.86 -23.61
C ILE A 357 -15.24 -0.74 -23.80
N ALA A 358 -14.09 -0.88 -23.15
CA ALA A 358 -12.96 0.04 -23.31
C ALA A 358 -12.12 -0.34 -24.53
N VAL A 359 -11.55 0.66 -25.19
CA VAL A 359 -10.68 0.48 -26.35
C VAL A 359 -9.30 1.06 -26.02
N ASN A 360 -8.23 0.38 -26.42
CA ASN A 360 -6.86 0.83 -26.16
C ASN A 360 -6.39 1.97 -27.10
N THR A 361 -6.97 2.05 -28.29
CA THR A 361 -6.75 3.13 -29.28
C THR A 361 -7.95 4.08 -29.31
N PRO A 362 -7.76 5.38 -29.66
CA PRO A 362 -8.84 6.37 -29.63
C PRO A 362 -10.00 5.98 -30.57
N ILE A 363 -11.23 5.93 -30.05
CA ILE A 363 -12.43 5.63 -30.83
C ILE A 363 -12.84 6.85 -31.66
N MET A 364 -13.03 6.67 -32.97
CA MET A 364 -13.47 7.73 -33.89
C MET A 364 -14.91 7.55 -34.35
N VAL A 365 -15.34 6.31 -34.60
CA VAL A 365 -16.68 6.00 -35.10
C VAL A 365 -17.27 4.85 -34.31
N LEU A 366 -18.55 5.01 -33.91
CA LEU A 366 -19.39 3.98 -33.31
C LEU A 366 -20.63 3.80 -34.19
N ASP A 367 -20.74 2.66 -34.86
CA ASP A 367 -21.90 2.27 -35.66
C ASP A 367 -22.79 1.31 -34.85
N THR A 368 -23.80 1.88 -34.20
CA THR A 368 -24.72 1.14 -33.33
C THR A 368 -25.62 0.18 -34.10
N SER A 369 -25.79 0.35 -35.42
CA SER A 369 -26.60 -0.55 -36.26
C SER A 369 -25.97 -1.94 -36.41
N LYS A 370 -24.67 -2.04 -36.13
CA LYS A 370 -23.87 -3.27 -36.18
C LYS A 370 -23.73 -3.96 -34.82
N ILE A 371 -24.42 -3.45 -33.82
CA ILE A 371 -24.44 -4.02 -32.47
C ILE A 371 -25.78 -4.72 -32.27
N LYS A 372 -25.75 -5.90 -31.65
CA LYS A 372 -26.96 -6.64 -31.30
C LYS A 372 -26.83 -7.18 -29.90
N MET A 373 -27.93 -7.14 -29.15
CA MET A 373 -28.05 -7.76 -27.84
C MET A 373 -29.26 -8.69 -27.85
N ILE A 374 -29.05 -9.93 -27.46
CA ILE A 374 -30.10 -10.94 -27.35
C ILE A 374 -30.09 -11.59 -25.96
N SER A 375 -31.26 -12.02 -25.50
CA SER A 375 -31.44 -12.78 -24.26
C SER A 375 -31.17 -14.27 -24.46
N LYS A 376 -31.28 -15.07 -23.38
CA LYS A 376 -31.16 -16.53 -23.43
C LYS A 376 -32.19 -17.18 -24.36
N ASP A 377 -33.36 -16.54 -24.49
CA ASP A 377 -34.47 -17.01 -25.33
C ASP A 377 -34.33 -16.51 -26.78
N SER A 378 -33.18 -15.95 -27.15
CA SER A 378 -32.90 -15.37 -28.47
C SER A 378 -33.82 -14.22 -28.86
N THR A 379 -34.48 -13.59 -27.89
CA THR A 379 -35.27 -12.37 -28.11
C THR A 379 -34.34 -11.15 -28.11
N THR A 380 -34.66 -10.16 -28.94
CA THR A 380 -33.90 -8.90 -28.97
C THR A 380 -34.13 -8.12 -27.68
N VAL A 381 -33.05 -7.72 -27.02
CA VAL A 381 -33.08 -6.88 -25.82
C VAL A 381 -32.96 -5.43 -26.26
N ALA A 382 -33.80 -4.55 -25.71
CA ALA A 382 -33.67 -3.11 -25.93
C ALA A 382 -32.49 -2.57 -25.12
N TYR A 383 -31.63 -1.80 -25.77
CA TYR A 383 -30.46 -1.17 -25.15
C TYR A 383 -30.18 0.17 -25.80
N SER A 384 -29.43 1.02 -25.11
CA SER A 384 -28.81 2.21 -25.68
C SER A 384 -27.29 2.16 -25.49
N THR A 385 -26.55 2.87 -26.33
CA THR A 385 -25.09 2.97 -26.21
C THR A 385 -24.67 4.42 -26.22
N LYS A 386 -23.63 4.73 -25.44
CA LYS A 386 -23.02 6.05 -25.38
C LYS A 386 -21.51 5.91 -25.51
N LEU A 387 -20.92 6.68 -26.41
CA LEU A 387 -19.47 6.83 -26.49
C LEU A 387 -19.01 7.82 -25.41
N ASP A 388 -18.23 7.34 -24.46
CA ASP A 388 -17.44 8.18 -23.57
C ASP A 388 -16.07 8.42 -24.22
N SER A 389 -15.93 9.58 -24.85
CA SER A 389 -14.70 9.98 -25.53
C SER A 389 -13.56 10.31 -24.56
N ILE A 390 -13.87 10.59 -23.29
CA ILE A 390 -12.87 10.92 -22.26
C ILE A 390 -12.25 9.63 -21.74
N ALA A 391 -13.07 8.67 -21.33
CA ALA A 391 -12.62 7.35 -20.87
C ALA A 391 -12.30 6.37 -22.01
N ASN A 392 -12.56 6.78 -23.26
CA ASN A 392 -12.35 5.98 -24.47
C ASN A 392 -13.03 4.60 -24.42
N LYS A 393 -14.32 4.61 -24.09
CA LYS A 393 -15.14 3.40 -23.93
C LYS A 393 -16.55 3.61 -24.48
N VAL A 394 -17.21 2.50 -24.78
CA VAL A 394 -18.63 2.47 -25.13
C VAL A 394 -19.40 1.90 -23.95
N ASP A 395 -20.26 2.73 -23.36
CA ASP A 395 -21.17 2.35 -22.28
C ASP A 395 -22.47 1.79 -22.84
N PHE A 396 -22.97 0.72 -22.25
CA PHE A 396 -24.22 0.06 -22.61
C PHE A 396 -25.24 0.24 -21.47
N ASP A 397 -26.42 0.72 -21.81
CA ASP A 397 -27.52 0.91 -20.88
C ASP A 397 -28.71 0.03 -21.29
N PHE A 398 -29.10 -0.89 -20.41
CA PHE A 398 -30.16 -1.87 -20.63
C PHE A 398 -30.72 -2.39 -19.28
N SER A 399 -31.94 -2.93 -19.30
CA SER A 399 -32.55 -3.54 -18.11
C SER A 399 -31.91 -4.89 -17.82
N VAL A 400 -31.29 -5.00 -16.64
CA VAL A 400 -30.67 -6.23 -16.14
C VAL A 400 -31.72 -7.04 -15.38
N GLU A 401 -32.13 -8.17 -15.96
CA GLU A 401 -33.13 -9.10 -15.43
C GLU A 401 -32.45 -10.25 -14.67
N PRO A 402 -33.07 -10.79 -13.61
CA PRO A 402 -32.51 -11.91 -12.85
C PRO A 402 -32.52 -13.23 -13.63
N ASN A 403 -31.50 -14.06 -13.38
CA ASN A 403 -31.36 -15.39 -14.00
C ASN A 403 -31.45 -15.35 -15.55
N GLU A 404 -30.70 -14.43 -16.14
CA GLU A 404 -30.72 -14.13 -17.57
C GLU A 404 -29.32 -14.29 -18.19
N ASN A 405 -29.26 -14.46 -19.51
CA ASN A 405 -28.01 -14.49 -20.25
C ASN A 405 -28.11 -13.53 -21.44
N TYR A 406 -27.23 -12.53 -21.45
CA TYR A 406 -27.13 -11.55 -22.52
C TYR A 406 -25.95 -11.89 -23.43
N LYS A 407 -26.23 -12.09 -24.71
CA LYS A 407 -25.21 -12.15 -25.74
C LYS A 407 -25.17 -10.82 -26.49
N ILE A 408 -24.04 -10.15 -26.40
CA ILE A 408 -23.75 -8.88 -27.09
C ILE A 408 -22.80 -9.20 -28.25
N GLU A 409 -23.27 -8.98 -29.47
CA GLU A 409 -22.53 -9.21 -30.71
C GLU A 409 -22.21 -7.86 -31.36
N LEU A 410 -20.92 -7.61 -31.59
CA LEU A 410 -20.42 -6.50 -32.38
C LEU A 410 -19.98 -7.07 -33.73
N LEU A 411 -20.66 -6.69 -34.81
CA LEU A 411 -20.29 -7.10 -36.17
C LEU A 411 -19.06 -6.30 -36.67
N PRO A 412 -18.43 -6.74 -37.77
CA PRO A 412 -17.24 -6.07 -38.29
C PRO A 412 -17.47 -4.57 -38.60
N GLY A 413 -16.59 -3.72 -38.07
CA GLY A 413 -16.67 -2.27 -38.19
C GLY A 413 -17.82 -1.63 -37.42
N ALA A 414 -18.23 -2.21 -36.29
CA ALA A 414 -19.06 -1.54 -35.30
C ALA A 414 -18.30 -0.41 -34.58
N ILE A 415 -16.99 -0.59 -34.38
CA ILE A 415 -16.06 0.40 -33.83
C ILE A 415 -14.92 0.59 -34.82
N GLN A 416 -14.61 1.85 -35.12
CA GLN A 416 -13.42 2.25 -35.86
C GLN A 416 -12.55 3.17 -35.01
N ASP A 417 -11.25 2.91 -34.99
CA ASP A 417 -10.30 3.70 -34.23
C ASP A 417 -9.64 4.83 -35.05
N PHE A 418 -8.77 5.60 -34.39
CA PHE A 418 -8.02 6.71 -34.95
C PHE A 418 -7.06 6.34 -36.10
N PHE A 419 -6.66 5.07 -36.17
CA PHE A 419 -5.83 4.53 -37.24
C PHE A 419 -6.66 3.93 -38.38
N GLU A 420 -7.98 4.10 -38.35
CA GLU A 420 -8.96 3.57 -39.31
C GLU A 420 -9.12 2.04 -39.25
N GLU A 421 -8.55 1.40 -38.25
CA GLU A 421 -8.73 -0.02 -37.99
C GLU A 421 -10.12 -0.28 -37.44
N THR A 422 -10.69 -1.43 -37.79
CA THR A 422 -12.04 -1.81 -37.37
C THR A 422 -12.03 -3.12 -36.62
N ASN A 423 -12.96 -3.30 -35.67
CA ASN A 423 -13.14 -4.58 -35.02
C ASN A 423 -13.63 -5.63 -36.03
N ASP A 424 -13.24 -6.89 -35.85
CA ASP A 424 -13.94 -8.04 -36.42
C ASP A 424 -15.15 -8.42 -35.53
N THR A 425 -15.82 -9.51 -35.85
CA THR A 425 -16.94 -10.04 -35.07
C THR A 425 -16.49 -10.40 -33.66
N ILE A 426 -17.08 -9.74 -32.66
CA ILE A 426 -16.78 -9.99 -31.25
C ILE A 426 -18.08 -10.30 -30.52
N ASN A 427 -18.02 -11.32 -29.66
CA ASN A 427 -19.13 -11.75 -28.83
C ASN A 427 -18.77 -11.64 -27.35
N TYR A 428 -19.60 -10.94 -26.59
CA TYR A 428 -19.55 -10.91 -25.14
C TYR A 428 -20.77 -11.61 -24.58
N ASN A 429 -20.55 -12.48 -23.59
CA ASN A 429 -21.63 -13.15 -22.88
C ASN A 429 -21.64 -12.67 -21.44
N LEU A 430 -22.81 -12.24 -20.98
CA LEU A 430 -23.05 -11.80 -19.61
C LEU A 430 -24.14 -12.66 -19.01
N ASN A 431 -23.93 -13.16 -17.80
CA ASN A 431 -24.92 -13.89 -17.04
C ASN A 431 -25.28 -13.11 -15.78
N THR A 432 -26.55 -13.14 -15.40
CA THR A 432 -27.02 -12.55 -14.15
C THR A 432 -27.43 -13.68 -13.19
N LYS A 433 -27.13 -13.49 -11.90
CA LYS A 433 -27.52 -14.43 -10.85
C LYS A 433 -29.01 -14.33 -10.53
N SER A 434 -29.53 -15.30 -9.78
CA SER A 434 -30.86 -15.21 -9.19
C SER A 434 -30.83 -14.23 -8.01
N LEU A 435 -31.95 -13.55 -7.73
CA LEU A 435 -32.06 -12.72 -6.52
C LEU A 435 -31.83 -13.53 -5.23
N ALA A 436 -32.14 -14.83 -5.25
CA ALA A 436 -31.89 -15.73 -4.12
C ALA A 436 -30.40 -16.03 -3.87
N ASP A 437 -29.52 -15.72 -4.82
CA ASP A 437 -28.08 -15.92 -4.67
C ASP A 437 -27.42 -14.80 -3.87
N PHE A 438 -28.13 -13.68 -3.64
CA PHE A 438 -27.63 -12.51 -2.93
C PHE A 438 -28.18 -12.39 -1.51
N GLY A 439 -27.50 -11.62 -0.67
CA GLY A 439 -27.98 -11.17 0.63
C GLY A 439 -28.35 -9.69 0.64
N ASN A 440 -29.06 -9.26 1.67
CA ASN A 440 -29.40 -7.87 1.96
C ASN A 440 -28.92 -7.50 3.36
N LEU A 441 -28.24 -6.36 3.49
CA LEU A 441 -27.74 -5.84 4.76
C LEU A 441 -28.35 -4.47 5.04
N SER A 442 -29.07 -4.37 6.16
CA SER A 442 -29.57 -3.11 6.71
C SER A 442 -28.66 -2.67 7.85
N LEU A 443 -28.01 -1.53 7.72
CA LEU A 443 -27.10 -0.99 8.72
C LEU A 443 -27.72 0.23 9.42
N ASN A 444 -27.84 0.15 10.74
CA ASN A 444 -28.21 1.26 11.59
C ASN A 444 -26.96 1.90 12.18
N VAL A 445 -26.84 3.23 12.11
CA VAL A 445 -25.71 3.96 12.70
C VAL A 445 -26.19 4.74 13.92
N ASN A 446 -25.59 4.45 15.08
CA ASN A 446 -25.91 5.07 16.36
C ASN A 446 -24.68 5.78 16.93
N GLY A 447 -24.88 6.93 17.57
CA GLY A 447 -23.82 7.71 18.19
C GLY A 447 -24.37 8.96 18.88
N THR A 448 -23.64 9.49 19.85
CA THR A 448 -24.05 10.64 20.67
C THR A 448 -23.95 11.96 19.91
N ASN A 449 -22.95 12.13 19.03
CA ASN A 449 -22.72 13.32 18.21
C ASN A 449 -22.24 12.94 16.80
N ILE A 450 -23.16 12.50 15.93
CA ILE A 450 -22.83 12.20 14.53
C ILE A 450 -22.92 13.48 13.71
N ASN A 451 -21.78 13.94 13.18
CA ASN A 451 -21.72 15.04 12.22
C ASN A 451 -21.96 14.49 10.81
N TYR A 452 -22.98 15.00 10.15
CA TYR A 452 -23.27 14.72 8.74
C TYR A 452 -22.65 15.83 7.87
N PRO A 453 -22.32 15.54 6.59
CA PRO A 453 -22.63 14.31 5.87
C PRO A 453 -21.66 13.13 6.12
N LEU A 454 -22.14 11.93 5.81
CA LEU A 454 -21.40 10.67 5.94
C LEU A 454 -21.34 9.94 4.60
N ILE A 455 -20.21 9.28 4.33
CA ILE A 455 -20.10 8.26 3.29
C ILE A 455 -19.96 6.90 3.98
N VAL A 456 -20.97 6.06 3.83
CA VAL A 456 -20.96 4.70 4.39
C VAL A 456 -20.56 3.74 3.28
N GLN A 457 -19.43 3.06 3.47
CA GLN A 457 -18.87 2.14 2.48
C GLN A 457 -18.91 0.70 2.98
N LEU A 458 -19.42 -0.18 2.12
CA LEU A 458 -19.27 -1.62 2.22
C LEU A 458 -18.06 -2.03 1.39
N THR A 459 -17.11 -2.69 2.02
CA THR A 459 -15.82 -3.08 1.42
C THR A 459 -15.60 -4.58 1.59
N ASN A 460 -14.79 -5.17 0.71
CA ASN A 460 -14.32 -6.54 0.91
C ASN A 460 -13.27 -6.60 2.04
N GLU A 461 -12.81 -7.82 2.39
CA GLU A 461 -11.78 -8.01 3.43
C GLU A 461 -10.44 -7.31 3.11
N LYS A 462 -10.19 -6.95 1.85
CA LYS A 462 -9.00 -6.20 1.41
C LYS A 462 -9.20 -4.67 1.48
N GLY A 463 -10.37 -4.19 1.91
CA GLY A 463 -10.69 -2.76 2.00
C GLY A 463 -11.08 -2.09 0.68
N GLN A 464 -11.30 -2.85 -0.40
CA GLN A 464 -11.78 -2.29 -1.67
C GLN A 464 -13.29 -2.03 -1.57
N THR A 465 -13.72 -0.82 -1.92
CA THR A 465 -15.15 -0.41 -1.88
C THR A 465 -15.95 -1.17 -2.93
N GLU A 466 -17.01 -1.85 -2.49
CA GLU A 466 -17.96 -2.53 -3.37
C GLU A 466 -19.25 -1.74 -3.53
N ARG A 467 -19.72 -1.10 -2.46
CA ARG A 467 -20.91 -0.24 -2.44
C ARG A 467 -20.68 0.93 -1.51
N GLU A 468 -21.30 2.06 -1.83
CA GLU A 468 -21.28 3.24 -0.99
C GLU A 468 -22.63 3.96 -0.99
N ILE A 469 -22.95 4.58 0.14
CA ILE A 469 -24.16 5.37 0.32
C ILE A 469 -23.78 6.68 0.99
N TYR A 470 -24.11 7.80 0.34
CA TYR A 470 -23.95 9.14 0.89
C TYR A 470 -25.19 9.57 1.65
N ALA A 471 -25.01 10.11 2.86
CA ALA A 471 -26.09 10.55 3.72
C ALA A 471 -25.85 11.96 4.24
N THR A 472 -26.83 12.85 4.07
CA THR A 472 -26.83 14.20 4.66
C THR A 472 -27.58 14.25 6.01
N GLY A 473 -28.15 13.14 6.45
CA GLY A 473 -28.84 13.01 7.73
C GLY A 473 -29.12 11.55 8.13
N PRO A 474 -29.69 11.32 9.32
CA PRO A 474 -29.93 9.98 9.84
C PRO A 474 -30.88 9.16 8.97
N GLN A 475 -30.44 7.96 8.58
CA GLN A 475 -31.23 6.98 7.84
C GLN A 475 -30.72 5.56 8.10
N VAL A 476 -31.50 4.57 7.69
CA VAL A 476 -31.04 3.18 7.59
C VAL A 476 -30.31 3.01 6.26
N PHE A 477 -29.12 2.43 6.30
CA PHE A 477 -28.30 2.20 5.11
C PHE A 477 -28.56 0.80 4.57
N GLU A 478 -29.21 0.72 3.42
CA GLU A 478 -29.65 -0.55 2.81
C GLU A 478 -28.71 -0.98 1.68
N PHE A 479 -27.95 -2.04 1.91
CA PHE A 479 -27.10 -2.69 0.90
C PHE A 479 -27.81 -3.93 0.37
N ASN A 480 -28.59 -3.76 -0.69
CA ASN A 480 -29.36 -4.83 -1.33
C ASN A 480 -28.55 -5.55 -2.40
N ASN A 481 -28.87 -6.83 -2.59
CA ASN A 481 -28.32 -7.68 -3.66
C ASN A 481 -26.78 -7.78 -3.62
N ILE A 482 -26.21 -7.95 -2.42
CA ILE A 482 -24.77 -8.14 -2.23
C ILE A 482 -24.38 -9.62 -2.29
N ASP A 483 -23.21 -9.90 -2.83
CA ASP A 483 -22.74 -11.27 -2.99
C ASP A 483 -22.47 -11.95 -1.63
N PRO A 484 -22.58 -13.28 -1.53
CA PRO A 484 -22.16 -14.00 -0.33
C PRO A 484 -20.66 -13.84 -0.07
N GLY A 485 -20.28 -13.46 1.15
CA GLY A 485 -18.90 -13.17 1.50
C GLY A 485 -18.76 -12.51 2.86
N ASN A 486 -17.53 -12.19 3.23
CA ASN A 486 -17.23 -11.40 4.42
C ASN A 486 -16.98 -9.95 4.01
N TYR A 487 -17.65 -9.05 4.72
CA TYR A 487 -17.62 -7.63 4.44
C TYR A 487 -17.09 -6.82 5.62
N LEU A 488 -16.38 -5.74 5.31
CA LEU A 488 -16.05 -4.70 6.28
C LEU A 488 -16.89 -3.47 5.99
N VAL A 489 -17.33 -2.79 7.04
CA VAL A 489 -18.06 -1.52 6.94
C VAL A 489 -17.16 -0.42 7.50
N ARG A 490 -17.07 0.69 6.78
CA ARG A 490 -16.48 1.93 7.28
C ARG A 490 -17.38 3.13 7.02
N ILE A 491 -17.26 4.11 7.89
CA ILE A 491 -17.96 5.40 7.80
C ILE A 491 -16.89 6.48 7.69
N ILE A 492 -16.98 7.28 6.63
CA ILE A 492 -16.18 8.49 6.42
C ILE A 492 -17.03 9.69 6.82
N PHE A 493 -16.44 10.59 7.58
CA PHE A 493 -17.04 11.89 7.91
C PHE A 493 -16.57 12.90 6.86
N ASP A 494 -17.45 13.20 5.90
CA ASP A 494 -17.17 14.10 4.78
C ASP A 494 -17.40 15.54 5.24
N GLU A 495 -16.36 16.18 5.77
CA GLU A 495 -16.48 17.51 6.40
C GLU A 495 -16.62 18.63 5.36
N ASN A 496 -16.26 18.37 4.11
CA ASN A 496 -16.25 19.36 3.03
C ASN A 496 -17.37 19.16 1.99
N GLU A 497 -18.20 18.13 2.15
CA GLU A 497 -19.40 17.81 1.36
C GLU A 497 -19.11 17.45 -0.12
N ASN A 498 -17.91 16.95 -0.42
CA ASN A 498 -17.51 16.65 -1.80
C ASN A 498 -17.79 15.19 -2.22
N LYS A 499 -18.32 14.35 -1.33
CA LYS A 499 -18.68 12.94 -1.54
C LYS A 499 -17.50 12.02 -1.83
N GLN A 500 -16.28 12.41 -1.48
CA GLN A 500 -15.10 11.57 -1.53
C GLN A 500 -14.40 11.62 -0.18
N TRP A 501 -13.51 10.67 0.10
CA TRP A 501 -12.63 10.78 1.26
C TRP A 501 -11.43 11.65 0.88
N ASP A 502 -11.16 12.69 1.69
CA ASP A 502 -9.98 13.53 1.50
C ASP A 502 -8.84 13.20 2.45
N THR A 503 -7.65 13.15 1.87
CA THR A 503 -6.40 12.99 2.59
C THR A 503 -5.92 14.32 3.21
N GLY A 504 -4.92 14.24 4.10
CA GLY A 504 -4.32 15.41 4.74
C GLY A 504 -3.28 16.13 3.87
N ASN A 505 -2.76 17.23 4.41
CA ASN A 505 -1.61 17.96 3.84
C ASN A 505 -0.83 18.67 4.96
N TYR A 506 0.43 18.28 5.14
CA TYR A 506 1.31 18.76 6.21
C TYR A 506 1.60 20.26 6.09
N LEU A 507 2.02 20.74 4.92
CA LEU A 507 2.37 22.15 4.73
C LEU A 507 1.16 23.09 4.92
N LYS A 508 -0.05 22.61 4.61
CA LYS A 508 -1.32 23.32 4.88
C LYS A 508 -1.87 23.08 6.30
N ASN A 509 -1.21 22.25 7.10
CA ASN A 509 -1.64 21.83 8.45
C ASN A 509 -3.04 21.17 8.48
N ILE A 510 -3.38 20.42 7.43
CA ILE A 510 -4.66 19.72 7.24
C ILE A 510 -4.48 18.24 7.62
N GLN A 511 -5.39 17.72 8.44
CA GLN A 511 -5.47 16.29 8.77
C GLN A 511 -6.44 15.61 7.81
N PRO A 512 -6.27 14.30 7.54
CA PRO A 512 -7.21 13.54 6.72
C PRO A 512 -8.58 13.46 7.39
N GLU A 513 -9.61 13.23 6.60
CA GLU A 513 -10.96 13.01 7.11
C GLU A 513 -11.04 11.76 7.99
N LYS A 514 -11.87 11.82 9.03
CA LYS A 514 -12.02 10.73 9.99
C LYS A 514 -12.70 9.54 9.31
N VAL A 515 -12.15 8.35 9.56
CA VAL A 515 -12.77 7.07 9.19
C VAL A 515 -12.98 6.23 10.44
N SER A 516 -14.17 5.65 10.55
CA SER A 516 -14.54 4.72 11.62
C SER A 516 -14.92 3.36 11.03
N TYR A 517 -14.24 2.31 11.48
CA TYR A 517 -14.50 0.94 11.07
C TYR A 517 -15.43 0.21 12.02
N TYR A 518 -16.36 -0.57 11.47
CA TYR A 518 -17.16 -1.50 12.27
C TYR A 518 -16.22 -2.58 12.86
N PRO A 519 -16.41 -3.00 14.14
CA PRO A 519 -15.39 -3.77 14.87
C PRO A 519 -14.97 -5.11 14.22
N GLY A 520 -15.89 -5.80 13.55
CA GLY A 520 -15.64 -7.13 12.97
C GLY A 520 -16.10 -7.25 11.51
N PRO A 521 -15.74 -8.34 10.82
CA PRO A 521 -16.33 -8.64 9.52
C PRO A 521 -17.81 -9.06 9.68
N ILE A 522 -18.62 -8.66 8.71
CA ILE A 522 -20.02 -9.07 8.58
C ILE A 522 -20.06 -10.21 7.57
N GLU A 523 -20.27 -11.44 8.04
CA GLU A 523 -20.53 -12.59 7.16
C GLU A 523 -21.94 -12.44 6.54
N MET A 524 -22.00 -12.55 5.22
CA MET A 524 -23.21 -12.56 4.39
C MET A 524 -23.32 -13.88 3.63
N ARG A 525 -24.55 -14.41 3.54
CA ARG A 525 -24.86 -15.60 2.74
C ARG A 525 -25.99 -15.32 1.76
N ALA A 526 -26.12 -16.19 0.78
CA ALA A 526 -27.23 -16.15 -0.17
C ALA A 526 -28.57 -16.21 0.55
N ASN A 527 -29.52 -15.39 0.11
CA ASN A 527 -30.88 -15.27 0.65
C ASN A 527 -30.94 -14.87 2.14
N TRP A 528 -29.92 -14.18 2.66
CA TRP A 528 -29.95 -13.60 4.01
C TRP A 528 -30.48 -12.17 3.99
N GLU A 529 -31.26 -11.84 5.02
CA GLU A 529 -31.57 -10.47 5.42
C GLU A 529 -30.94 -10.24 6.80
N LYS A 530 -29.97 -9.34 6.87
CA LYS A 530 -29.19 -9.10 8.09
C LYS A 530 -29.34 -7.66 8.52
N ILE A 531 -29.60 -7.44 9.80
CA ILE A 531 -29.69 -6.11 10.39
C ILE A 531 -28.53 -5.96 11.36
N GLU A 532 -27.69 -4.95 11.13
CA GLU A 532 -26.54 -4.64 11.98
C GLU A 532 -26.66 -3.24 12.55
N THR A 533 -26.04 -3.03 13.72
CA THR A 533 -25.98 -1.71 14.36
C THR A 533 -24.53 -1.32 14.60
N PHE A 534 -24.09 -0.26 13.93
CA PHE A 534 -22.78 0.35 14.15
C PHE A 534 -22.92 1.46 15.19
N ASN A 535 -22.44 1.17 16.41
CA ASN A 535 -22.25 2.17 17.44
C ASN A 535 -20.91 2.88 17.22
N LEU A 536 -20.95 4.14 16.81
CA LEU A 536 -19.78 4.99 16.68
C LEU A 536 -19.26 5.32 18.08
N LEU A 537 -17.98 5.03 18.30
CA LEU A 537 -17.25 5.48 19.48
C LEU A 537 -16.69 6.88 19.19
N ASP A 538 -16.78 7.77 20.17
CA ASP A 538 -16.36 9.18 20.05
C ASP A 538 -14.89 9.32 19.60
#